data_AF-A0A540VPX9-F1
#
_entry.id   AF-A0A540VPX9-F1
#
_cell.length_a   1.000
_cell.length_b   1.000
_cell.length_c   1.000
_cell.angle_alpha   90.00
_cell.angle_beta   90.00
_cell.angle_gamma   90.00
#
_symmetry.space_group_name_H-M   'P 1'
#
loop_
_entity.id
_entity.type
_entity.pdbx_description
1 polymer ?
#
loop_
_entity_poly.entity_id
_entity_poly.type
_entity_poly.pdbx_seq_one_letter_code
_entity_poly.pdbx_strand_id
1 'polypeptide(L)'
;MEKVKARSADMRLGCNHIEAERNALCELQAARARIIHLLDEQLTRKPSTRSWRQALERLELAVTHQLRLEDDLLREEQLNGYRETDGGVRGLCADIPKLRGLLPQLFHDAREANPDTAFMAYLRLAATLRRWAGCMEGRA
;
A
#
# COMPACT_ATOMS: atom_id res chain seq x y z
N MET A 1 8.16 35.84 32.14
CA MET A 1 9.05 35.15 31.18
C MET A 1 8.53 33.75 30.80
N GLU A 2 7.21 33.55 30.72
CA GLU A 2 6.60 32.21 30.54
C GLU A 2 6.12 31.90 29.11
N LYS A 3 5.97 32.90 28.25
CA LYS A 3 5.45 32.71 26.86
C LYS A 3 6.43 32.03 25.89
N VAL A 4 7.71 31.95 26.24
CA VAL A 4 8.77 31.36 25.38
C VAL A 4 8.85 29.84 25.52
N LYS A 5 8.51 29.28 26.69
CA LYS A 5 8.54 27.82 26.92
C LYS A 5 7.38 27.09 26.24
N ALA A 6 6.18 27.67 26.22
CA ALA A 6 5.02 27.10 25.54
C ALA A 6 5.22 26.99 24.02
N ARG A 7 5.75 28.05 23.38
CA ARG A 7 6.06 28.05 21.94
C ARG A 7 7.11 27.01 21.54
N SER A 8 8.10 26.74 22.39
CA SER A 8 9.12 25.72 22.11
C SER A 8 8.60 24.29 22.29
N ALA A 9 7.60 24.07 23.16
CA ALA A 9 7.00 22.76 23.36
C ALA A 9 6.03 22.42 22.21
N ASP A 10 5.21 23.38 21.79
CA ASP A 10 4.31 23.23 20.63
C ASP A 10 5.09 23.00 19.33
N MET A 11 6.24 23.69 19.16
CA MET A 11 7.10 23.51 17.99
C MET A 11 7.80 22.14 17.98
N ARG A 12 8.16 21.59 19.15
CA ARG A 12 8.71 20.22 19.26
C ARG A 12 7.64 19.15 19.01
N LEU A 13 6.41 19.37 19.48
CA LEU A 13 5.28 18.47 19.23
C LEU A 13 4.91 18.45 17.74
N GLY A 14 4.90 19.61 17.07
CA GLY A 14 4.69 19.70 15.62
C GLY A 14 5.80 19.03 14.80
N CYS A 15 7.06 19.19 15.20
CA CYS A 15 8.19 18.57 14.51
C CYS A 15 8.20 17.03 14.65
N ASN A 16 7.90 16.52 15.85
CA ASN A 16 7.81 15.08 16.10
C ASN A 16 6.67 14.40 15.32
N HIS A 17 5.56 15.12 15.11
CA HIS A 17 4.41 14.61 14.36
C HIS A 17 4.72 14.48 12.86
N ILE A 18 5.34 15.51 12.27
CA ILE A 18 5.76 15.50 10.86
C ILE A 18 6.80 14.39 10.61
N GLU A 19 7.73 14.17 11.54
CA GLU A 19 8.70 13.07 11.44
C GLU A 19 8.04 11.69 11.51
N ALA A 20 7.02 11.52 12.35
CA ALA A 20 6.26 10.28 12.46
C ALA A 20 5.46 9.99 11.17
N GLU A 21 4.79 10.98 10.60
CA GLU A 21 4.07 10.87 9.33
C GLU A 21 5.01 10.51 8.17
N ARG A 22 6.17 11.18 8.09
CA ARG A 22 7.17 10.88 7.06
C ARG A 22 7.70 9.45 7.18
N ASN A 23 7.99 9.00 8.40
CA ASN A 23 8.45 7.64 8.64
C ASN A 23 7.37 6.61 8.25
N ALA A 24 6.11 6.85 8.62
CA ALA A 24 4.98 5.99 8.22
C ALA A 24 4.84 5.91 6.69
N LEU A 25 4.91 7.04 5.98
CA LEU A 25 4.89 7.07 4.51
C LEU A 25 6.06 6.28 3.89
N CYS A 26 7.28 6.43 4.41
CA CYS A 26 8.43 5.66 3.96
C CYS A 26 8.25 4.14 4.20
N GLU A 27 7.67 3.74 5.33
CA GLU A 27 7.37 2.34 5.64
C GLU A 27 6.32 1.74 4.69
N LEU A 28 5.26 2.51 4.38
CA LEU A 28 4.24 2.10 3.39
C LEU A 28 4.85 1.94 1.99
N GLN A 29 5.69 2.88 1.57
CA GLN A 29 6.40 2.80 0.28
C GLN A 29 7.31 1.57 0.22
N ALA A 30 8.09 1.33 1.28
CA ALA A 30 8.96 0.16 1.38
C ALA A 30 8.14 -1.14 1.35
N ALA A 31 6.98 -1.19 2.00
CA ALA A 31 6.08 -2.35 1.97
C ALA A 31 5.51 -2.62 0.58
N ARG A 32 5.05 -1.58 -0.13
CA ARG A 32 4.60 -1.68 -1.52
C ARG A 32 5.71 -2.16 -2.45
N ALA A 33 6.93 -1.65 -2.29
CA ALA A 33 8.08 -2.11 -3.06
C ALA A 33 8.39 -3.60 -2.82
N ARG A 34 8.31 -4.06 -1.56
CA ARG A 34 8.46 -5.49 -1.23
C ARG A 34 7.38 -6.35 -1.90
N ILE A 35 6.13 -5.89 -1.96
CA ILE A 35 5.05 -6.58 -2.66
C ILE A 35 5.35 -6.71 -4.16
N ILE A 36 5.88 -5.66 -4.79
CA ILE A 36 6.27 -5.72 -6.20
C ILE A 36 7.45 -6.67 -6.41
N HIS A 37 8.42 -6.70 -5.49
CA HIS A 37 9.50 -7.68 -5.57
C HIS A 37 8.99 -9.13 -5.48
N LEU A 38 8.11 -9.43 -4.52
CA LEU A 38 7.47 -10.74 -4.39
C LEU A 38 6.64 -11.11 -5.61
N LEU A 39 5.99 -10.13 -6.24
CA LEU A 39 5.31 -10.29 -7.50
C LEU A 39 6.32 -10.69 -8.59
N ASP A 40 7.40 -9.94 -8.77
CA ASP A 40 8.40 -10.20 -9.82
C ASP A 40 9.06 -11.59 -9.68
N GLU A 41 9.32 -12.06 -8.45
CA GLU A 41 9.83 -13.41 -8.22
C GLU A 41 8.91 -14.50 -8.78
N GLN A 42 7.60 -14.26 -8.83
CA GLN A 42 6.64 -15.24 -9.36
C GLN A 42 6.67 -15.36 -10.88
N LEU A 43 7.15 -14.34 -11.62
CA LEU A 43 7.32 -14.40 -13.08
C LEU A 43 8.34 -15.47 -13.50
N THR A 44 9.24 -15.85 -12.60
CA THR A 44 10.25 -16.89 -12.86
C THR A 44 9.71 -18.31 -12.68
N ARG A 45 8.49 -18.48 -12.17
CA ARG A 45 7.91 -19.78 -11.81
C ARG A 45 6.85 -20.19 -12.84
N LYS A 46 6.77 -21.49 -13.13
CA LYS A 46 5.72 -22.02 -14.01
C LYS A 46 4.34 -21.83 -13.37
N PRO A 47 3.39 -21.15 -14.05
CA PRO A 47 2.03 -20.97 -13.56
C PRO A 47 1.35 -22.30 -13.20
N SER A 48 0.43 -22.26 -12.25
CA SER A 48 -0.38 -23.40 -11.79
C SER A 48 0.39 -24.55 -11.13
N THR A 49 1.71 -24.45 -10.97
CA THR A 49 2.46 -25.36 -10.10
C THR A 49 2.14 -25.10 -8.62
N ARG A 50 2.34 -26.11 -7.77
CA ARG A 50 2.15 -25.96 -6.31
C ARG A 50 3.00 -24.83 -5.73
N SER A 51 4.25 -24.70 -6.16
CA SER A 51 5.16 -23.64 -5.70
C SER A 51 4.77 -22.25 -6.17
N TRP A 52 4.12 -22.15 -7.34
CA TRP A 52 3.53 -20.90 -7.82
C TRP A 52 2.28 -20.53 -7.02
N ARG A 53 1.36 -21.48 -6.77
CA ARG A 53 0.17 -21.24 -5.94
C ARG A 53 0.52 -20.79 -4.51
N GLN A 54 1.48 -21.45 -3.88
CA GLN A 54 1.97 -21.06 -2.56
C GLN A 54 2.61 -19.66 -2.55
N ALA A 55 3.29 -19.27 -3.62
CA ALA A 55 3.83 -17.92 -3.74
C ALA A 55 2.69 -16.89 -3.89
N LEU A 56 1.69 -17.20 -4.71
CA LEU A 56 0.51 -16.37 -4.92
C LEU A 56 -0.25 -16.13 -3.61
N GLU A 57 -0.46 -17.18 -2.81
CA GLU A 57 -1.07 -17.08 -1.46
C GLU A 57 -0.26 -16.16 -0.53
N ARG A 58 1.06 -16.28 -0.52
CA ARG A 58 1.93 -15.39 0.29
C ARG A 58 1.84 -13.93 -0.17
N LEU A 59 1.78 -13.71 -1.47
CA LEU A 59 1.60 -12.38 -2.05
C LEU A 59 0.23 -11.80 -1.67
N GLU A 60 -0.83 -12.61 -1.74
CA GLU A 60 -2.19 -12.22 -1.33
C GLU A 60 -2.23 -11.82 0.15
N LEU A 61 -1.57 -12.59 1.03
CA LEU A 61 -1.47 -12.26 2.45
C LEU A 61 -0.72 -10.94 2.68
N ALA A 62 0.41 -10.74 1.99
CA ALA A 62 1.19 -9.51 2.10
C ALA A 62 0.38 -8.27 1.63
N VAL A 63 -0.34 -8.40 0.51
CA VAL A 63 -1.22 -7.34 0.00
C VAL A 63 -2.37 -7.08 0.95
N THR A 64 -3.06 -8.12 1.42
CA THR A 64 -4.18 -7.98 2.37
C THR A 64 -3.74 -7.29 3.65
N HIS A 65 -2.59 -7.68 4.20
CA HIS A 65 -2.02 -7.04 5.37
C HIS A 65 -1.73 -5.55 5.11
N GLN A 66 -1.09 -5.24 3.99
CA GLN A 66 -0.77 -3.87 3.62
C GLN A 66 -2.02 -3.00 3.43
N LEU A 67 -3.06 -3.53 2.79
CA LEU A 67 -4.34 -2.83 2.62
C LEU A 67 -5.02 -2.51 3.95
N ARG A 68 -4.91 -3.38 4.96
CA ARG A 68 -5.43 -3.13 6.31
C ARG A 68 -4.66 -2.03 7.02
N LEU A 69 -3.32 -2.05 6.97
CA LEU A 69 -2.51 -0.98 7.53
C LEU A 69 -2.87 0.38 6.91
N GLU A 70 -3.06 0.41 5.58
CA GLU A 70 -3.51 1.62 4.89
C GLU A 70 -4.92 2.07 5.34
N ASP A 71 -5.84 1.14 5.63
CA ASP A 71 -7.16 1.48 6.17
C ASP A 71 -7.11 2.02 7.59
N ASP A 72 -6.28 1.44 8.44
CA ASP A 72 -6.14 1.87 9.83
C ASP A 72 -5.54 3.28 9.89
N LEU A 73 -4.53 3.57 9.07
CA LEU A 73 -3.98 4.92 8.93
C LEU A 73 -5.03 5.93 8.43
N LEU A 74 -5.79 5.57 7.41
CA LEU A 74 -6.87 6.43 6.89
C LEU A 74 -7.96 6.69 7.94
N ARG A 75 -8.27 5.71 8.79
CA ARG A 75 -9.22 5.87 9.89
C ARG A 75 -8.68 6.78 10.98
N GLU A 76 -7.41 6.63 11.35
CA GLU A 76 -6.74 7.49 12.34
C GLU A 76 -6.74 8.96 11.88
N GLU A 77 -6.44 9.22 10.61
CA GLU A 77 -6.53 10.58 10.05
C GLU A 77 -7.95 11.16 10.11
N GLN A 78 -8.96 10.35 9.78
CA GLN A 78 -10.37 10.78 9.84
C GLN A 78 -10.82 11.10 11.27
N LEU A 79 -10.38 10.29 12.25
CA LEU A 79 -10.72 10.48 13.67
C LEU A 79 -10.01 11.69 14.28
N ASN A 80 -8.78 11.99 13.86
CA ASN A 80 -7.99 13.09 14.37
C ASN A 80 -8.41 14.46 13.81
N GLY A 81 -9.41 14.52 12.92
CA GLY A 81 -9.99 15.77 12.44
C GLY A 81 -9.01 16.65 11.66
N TYR A 82 -7.91 16.08 11.15
CA TYR A 82 -6.95 16.79 10.31
C TYR A 82 -7.63 17.23 9.01
N ARG A 83 -8.10 18.48 9.01
CA ARG A 83 -8.55 19.18 7.81
C ARG A 83 -7.33 19.42 6.93
N GLU A 84 -7.37 18.84 5.73
CA GLU A 84 -6.74 19.31 4.49
C GLU A 84 -5.69 20.40 4.70
N THR A 85 -4.57 20.01 5.29
CA THR A 85 -3.32 20.77 5.17
C THR A 85 -2.58 20.11 4.02
N ASP A 86 -1.97 20.93 3.16
CA ASP A 86 -1.29 20.61 1.89
C ASP A 86 -0.17 19.54 1.95
N GLY A 87 -0.08 18.75 3.04
CA GLY A 87 0.89 17.68 3.26
C GLY A 87 0.39 16.44 4.02
N GLY A 88 -0.91 16.29 4.32
CA GLY A 88 -1.46 15.07 4.97
C GLY A 88 -1.52 13.84 4.05
N VAL A 89 -1.75 12.63 4.60
CA VAL A 89 -1.77 11.32 3.90
C VAL A 89 -3.01 11.16 2.98
N ARG A 90 -3.52 12.26 2.43
CA ARG A 90 -4.38 12.27 1.24
C ARG A 90 -3.62 12.21 -0.09
N GLY A 91 -2.35 11.81 -0.08
CA GLY A 91 -1.58 11.44 -1.27
C GLY A 91 -1.95 10.08 -1.88
N LEU A 92 -3.18 9.60 -1.65
CA LEU A 92 -3.68 8.37 -2.24
C LEU A 92 -4.43 8.76 -3.52
N CYS A 93 -3.81 8.47 -4.68
CA CYS A 93 -4.41 8.70 -6.00
C CYS A 93 -5.88 8.26 -6.03
N ALA A 94 -6.75 9.03 -6.69
CA ALA A 94 -8.19 8.74 -6.81
C ALA A 94 -8.52 7.33 -7.37
N ASP A 95 -7.56 6.70 -8.04
CA ASP A 95 -7.66 5.32 -8.52
C ASP A 95 -7.50 4.26 -7.42
N ILE A 96 -6.90 4.58 -6.26
CA ILE A 96 -6.58 3.60 -5.22
C ILE A 96 -7.83 2.86 -4.72
N PRO A 97 -8.95 3.51 -4.34
CA PRO A 97 -10.15 2.78 -3.91
C PRO A 97 -10.66 1.78 -4.96
N LYS A 98 -10.64 2.17 -6.23
CA LYS A 98 -11.04 1.30 -7.35
C LYS A 98 -10.08 0.12 -7.51
N LEU A 99 -8.78 0.37 -7.51
CA LEU A 99 -7.76 -0.69 -7.63
C LEU A 99 -7.85 -1.66 -6.46
N ARG A 100 -8.02 -1.15 -5.23
CA ARG A 100 -8.23 -1.95 -4.02
C ARG A 100 -9.44 -2.86 -4.11
N GLY A 101 -10.57 -2.36 -4.62
CA GLY A 101 -11.78 -3.16 -4.82
C GLY A 101 -11.61 -4.31 -5.82
N LEU A 102 -10.66 -4.20 -6.76
CA LEU A 102 -10.41 -5.22 -7.78
C LEU A 102 -9.45 -6.32 -7.32
N LEU A 103 -8.53 -6.02 -6.39
CA LEU A 103 -7.46 -6.95 -6.01
C LEU A 103 -7.97 -8.31 -5.49
N PRO A 104 -8.98 -8.41 -4.61
CA PRO A 104 -9.47 -9.71 -4.14
C PRO A 104 -9.95 -10.61 -5.28
N GLN A 105 -10.69 -10.05 -6.24
CA GLN A 105 -11.17 -10.81 -7.40
C GLN A 105 -10.00 -11.26 -8.29
N LEU A 106 -9.02 -10.39 -8.52
CA LEU A 106 -7.85 -10.73 -9.34
C LEU A 106 -6.98 -11.84 -8.73
N PHE A 107 -6.86 -11.88 -7.40
CA PHE A 107 -6.21 -13.00 -6.71
C PHE A 107 -7.00 -14.30 -6.87
N HIS A 108 -8.33 -14.24 -6.68
CA HIS A 108 -9.20 -15.37 -6.90
C HIS A 108 -9.09 -15.90 -8.33
N ASP A 109 -9.21 -15.03 -9.33
CA ASP A 109 -9.12 -15.36 -10.75
C ASP A 109 -7.77 -16.00 -11.08
N ALA A 110 -6.66 -15.44 -10.57
CA ALA A 110 -5.33 -16.00 -10.81
C ALA A 110 -5.17 -17.40 -10.21
N ARG A 111 -5.78 -17.67 -9.05
CA ARG A 111 -5.69 -18.97 -8.36
C ARG A 111 -6.54 -20.05 -9.03
N GLU A 112 -7.77 -19.71 -9.40
CA GLU A 112 -8.74 -20.65 -9.98
C GLU A 112 -8.61 -20.78 -11.50
N ALA A 113 -7.81 -19.93 -12.14
CA ALA A 113 -7.60 -20.01 -13.58
C ALA A 113 -7.03 -21.38 -14.02
N ASN A 114 -7.54 -21.84 -15.16
CA ASN A 114 -7.00 -22.99 -15.87
C ASN A 114 -5.51 -22.75 -16.19
N PRO A 115 -4.68 -23.81 -16.27
CA PRO A 115 -3.25 -23.67 -16.58
C PRO A 115 -2.95 -22.81 -17.81
N ASP A 116 -3.80 -22.89 -18.83
CA ASP A 116 -3.64 -22.16 -20.10
C ASP A 116 -3.93 -20.65 -19.96
N THR A 117 -4.70 -20.24 -18.95
CA THR A 117 -5.10 -18.84 -18.72
C THR A 117 -4.54 -18.25 -17.43
N ALA A 118 -3.95 -19.07 -16.56
CA ALA A 118 -3.40 -18.65 -15.27
C ALA A 118 -2.31 -17.58 -15.42
N PHE A 119 -1.48 -17.69 -16.45
CA PHE A 119 -0.49 -16.66 -16.75
C PHE A 119 -1.14 -15.31 -17.10
N MET A 120 -2.21 -15.32 -17.90
CA MET A 120 -2.92 -14.09 -18.29
C MET A 120 -3.66 -13.46 -17.11
N ALA A 121 -4.31 -14.26 -16.27
CA ALA A 121 -4.94 -13.79 -15.04
C ALA A 121 -3.88 -13.16 -14.10
N TYR A 122 -2.73 -13.81 -13.98
CA TYR A 122 -1.61 -13.29 -13.21
C TYR A 122 -1.03 -11.99 -13.78
N LEU A 123 -0.90 -11.84 -15.11
CA LEU A 123 -0.46 -10.56 -15.70
C LEU A 123 -1.41 -9.40 -15.39
N ARG A 124 -2.72 -9.66 -15.36
CA ARG A 124 -3.72 -8.64 -14.98
C ARG A 124 -3.59 -8.24 -13.52
N LEU A 125 -3.42 -9.21 -12.62
CA LEU A 125 -3.11 -8.98 -11.21
C LEU A 125 -1.82 -8.15 -11.07
N ALA A 126 -0.77 -8.53 -11.80
CA ALA A 126 0.53 -7.90 -11.75
C ALA A 126 0.50 -6.44 -12.24
N ALA A 127 -0.24 -6.15 -13.31
CA ALA A 127 -0.44 -4.79 -13.81
C ALA A 127 -1.21 -3.93 -12.80
N THR A 128 -2.25 -4.50 -12.18
CA THR A 128 -3.08 -3.81 -11.17
C THR A 128 -2.28 -3.50 -9.92
N LEU A 129 -1.49 -4.46 -9.41
CA LEU A 129 -0.61 -4.27 -8.26
C LEU A 129 0.47 -3.22 -8.52
N ARG A 130 1.10 -3.21 -9.70
CA ARG A 130 2.08 -2.17 -10.06
C ARG A 130 1.46 -0.79 -10.12
N ARG A 131 0.25 -0.67 -10.68
CA ARG A 131 -0.48 0.60 -10.69
C ARG A 131 -0.82 1.05 -9.26
N TRP A 132 -1.32 0.16 -8.42
CA TRP A 132 -1.59 0.45 -7.01
C TRP A 132 -0.32 0.87 -6.25
N ALA A 133 0.79 0.15 -6.42
CA ALA A 133 2.06 0.48 -5.78
C ALA A 133 2.59 1.85 -6.22
N GLY A 134 2.43 2.19 -7.50
CA GLY A 134 2.82 3.48 -8.07
C GLY A 134 1.88 4.65 -7.76
N CYS A 135 0.70 4.40 -7.19
CA CYS A 135 -0.32 5.43 -6.94
C CYS A 135 -0.08 6.28 -5.68
N MET A 136 1.12 6.26 -5.07
CA MET A 136 1.47 7.23 -4.02
C MET A 136 1.77 8.56 -4.70
N GLU A 137 0.96 9.60 -4.44
CA GLU A 137 1.33 10.96 -4.82
C GLU A 137 2.58 11.35 -4.02
N GLY A 138 3.74 11.23 -4.65
CA GLY A 138 4.91 12.00 -4.27
C GLY A 138 4.72 13.40 -4.84
N ARG A 139 4.43 14.39 -3.99
CA ARG A 139 4.90 15.74 -4.31
C ARG A 139 6.38 15.79 -3.95
N ALA A 140 7.21 15.85 -4.99
CA ALA A 140 8.49 16.56 -4.92
C ALA A 140 8.23 18.06 -4.71
#